data_AF-A0A839U9P1-F1
#
_entry.id   AF-A0A839U9P1-F1
#
_cell.length_a   1.000
_cell.length_b   1.000
_cell.length_c   1.000
_cell.angle_alpha   90.00
_cell.angle_beta   90.00
_cell.angle_gamma   90.00
#
_symmetry.space_group_name_H-M   'P 1'
#
loop_
_entity.id
_entity.type
_entity.pdbx_description
1 polymer ?
#
loop_
_entity_poly.entity_id
_entity_poly.type
_entity_poly.pdbx_seq_one_letter_code
_entity_poly.pdbx_strand_id
1 'polypeptide(L)' 'MSETPKPAYPDHMEKAPAGLFEHYCMHEGCNAWGSFGFEKRYGLEWYCGEHKGDADN' A
#
# COMPACT_ATOMS: atom_id res chain seq x y z
N MET A 1 0.68 -18.25 35.24
CA MET A 1 0.96 -18.38 33.79
C MET A 1 0.34 -17.16 33.15
N SER A 2 1.14 -16.31 32.51
CA SER A 2 0.73 -14.97 32.09
C SER A 2 -0.03 -15.02 30.76
N GLU A 3 -1.35 -15.09 30.83
CA GLU A 3 -2.20 -15.05 29.63
C GLU A 3 -2.25 -13.62 29.10
N THR A 4 -1.55 -13.38 27.99
CA THR A 4 -1.55 -12.08 27.31
C THR A 4 -2.93 -11.85 26.68
N PRO A 5 -3.59 -10.69 26.88
CA PRO A 5 -4.90 -10.45 26.29
C PRO A 5 -4.79 -10.35 24.77
N LYS A 6 -5.65 -11.12 24.08
CA LYS A 6 -5.72 -11.17 22.62
C LYS A 6 -6.17 -9.80 22.09
N PRO A 7 -5.51 -9.25 21.04
CA PRO A 7 -5.90 -7.95 20.50
C PRO A 7 -7.29 -8.02 19.85
N ALA A 8 -8.07 -6.95 20.00
CA ALA A 8 -9.46 -6.83 19.59
C ALA A 8 -9.63 -6.57 18.08
N TYR A 9 -9.03 -7.42 17.23
CA TYR A 9 -9.28 -7.38 15.79
C TYR A 9 -10.20 -8.54 15.39
N PRO A 10 -11.18 -8.32 14.48
CA PRO A 10 -12.17 -9.34 14.11
C PRO A 10 -11.56 -10.50 13.31
N ASP A 11 -12.14 -11.68 13.49
CA ASP A 11 -11.67 -13.00 12.99
C ASP A 11 -11.55 -13.09 11.45
N HIS A 12 -12.24 -12.24 10.69
CA HIS A 12 -12.22 -12.25 9.22
C HIS A 12 -10.93 -11.71 8.57
N MET A 13 -9.91 -11.39 9.37
CA MET A 13 -8.57 -11.01 8.91
C MET A 13 -7.63 -12.22 8.67
N GLU A 14 -8.19 -13.43 8.64
CA GLU A 14 -7.46 -14.69 8.47
C GLU A 14 -6.68 -14.82 7.14
N LYS A 15 -6.99 -13.99 6.12
CA LYS A 15 -6.21 -13.89 4.88
C LYS A 15 -6.31 -12.50 4.26
N ALA A 16 -5.70 -11.48 4.89
CA ALA A 16 -5.20 -10.40 4.05
C ALA A 16 -4.24 -11.06 3.04
N PRO A 17 -4.43 -10.91 1.71
CA PRO A 17 -3.53 -11.53 0.74
C PRO A 17 -2.10 -11.19 1.14
N ALA A 18 -1.27 -12.21 1.30
CA ALA A 18 0.04 -12.14 1.95
C ALA A 18 1.08 -11.25 1.24
N GLY A 19 0.66 -10.46 0.23
CA GLY A 19 1.45 -9.40 -0.35
C GLY A 19 0.88 -8.06 0.08
N LEU A 20 1.38 -7.51 1.19
CA LEU A 20 1.61 -6.07 1.20
C LEU A 20 2.71 -5.87 0.16
N PHE A 21 2.31 -5.75 -1.11
CA PHE A 21 3.28 -5.52 -2.16
C PHE A 21 3.93 -4.18 -1.84
N GLU A 22 5.24 -4.19 -1.65
CA GLU A 22 6.00 -2.99 -1.35
C GLU A 22 5.89 -2.08 -2.58
N HIS A 23 5.15 -0.99 -2.41
CA HIS A 23 4.85 -0.05 -3.46
C HIS A 23 5.44 1.29 -3.08
N TYR A 24 6.59 1.60 -3.67
CA TYR A 24 7.19 2.93 -3.58
C TYR A 24 6.61 3.82 -4.67
N CYS A 25 6.67 5.13 -4.43
CA CYS A 25 6.32 6.12 -5.43
C CYS A 25 7.16 5.92 -6.69
N MET A 26 6.50 5.77 -7.83
CA MET A 26 7.15 5.53 -9.12
C MET A 26 7.77 6.78 -9.75
N HIS A 27 7.53 7.97 -9.17
CA HIS A 27 8.19 9.20 -9.58
C HIS A 27 9.71 9.13 -9.42
N GLU A 28 10.44 9.63 -10.41
CA GLU A 28 11.90 9.59 -10.44
C GLU A 28 12.53 10.30 -9.22
N GLY A 29 13.43 9.61 -8.52
CA GLY A 29 14.07 10.12 -7.32
C GLY A 29 13.19 10.12 -6.06
N CYS A 30 11.93 9.70 -6.14
CA CYS A 30 11.07 9.58 -4.97
C CYS A 30 11.24 8.21 -4.29
N ASN A 31 11.52 8.23 -2.98
CA ASN A 31 11.64 7.02 -2.15
C ASN A 31 10.49 6.91 -1.14
N ALA A 32 9.44 7.72 -1.31
CA ALA A 32 8.27 7.72 -0.44
C ALA A 32 7.38 6.52 -0.72
N TRP A 33 6.59 6.11 0.27
CA TRP A 33 5.58 5.07 0.09
C TRP A 33 4.47 5.54 -0.86
N GLY A 34 4.12 4.68 -1.83
CA GLY A 34 3.05 4.89 -2.79
C GLY A 34 1.70 4.57 -2.15
N SER A 35 1.04 5.56 -1.56
CA SER A 35 -0.30 5.38 -0.97
C SER A 35 -1.44 5.39 -2.00
N PHE A 36 -1.18 5.87 -3.22
CA PHE A 36 -2.19 6.05 -4.26
C PHE A 36 -1.86 5.18 -5.48
N GLY A 37 -2.72 4.22 -5.79
CA GLY A 37 -2.62 3.38 -6.98
C GLY A 37 -3.47 3.94 -8.13
N PHE A 38 -2.90 4.02 -9.33
CA PHE A 38 -3.53 4.53 -10.54
C PHE A 38 -3.50 3.46 -11.63
N GLU A 39 -4.68 3.07 -12.10
CA GLU A 39 -4.81 2.07 -13.16
C GLU A 39 -4.45 2.69 -14.52
N LYS A 40 -3.40 2.15 -15.14
CA LYS A 40 -2.96 2.52 -16.49
C LYS A 40 -3.19 1.36 -17.47
N ARG A 41 -2.93 1.64 -18.75
CA ARG A 41 -3.10 0.67 -19.85
C ARG A 41 -2.38 -0.67 -19.62
N TYR A 42 -1.23 -0.68 -18.94
CA TYR A 42 -0.37 -1.85 -18.78
C TYR A 42 -0.10 -2.26 -17.33
N GLY A 43 -0.78 -1.67 -16.35
CA GLY A 43 -0.55 -1.99 -14.95
C GLY A 43 -1.03 -0.92 -13.99
N LEU A 44 -0.76 -1.15 -12.71
CA LEU A 44 -1.05 -0.24 -11.61
C LEU A 44 0.22 0.56 -11.28
N GLU A 45 0.16 1.87 -11.40
CA GLU A 45 1.24 2.76 -10.98
C GLU A 45 0.97 3.32 -9.60
N TRP A 46 2.00 3.43 -8.77
CA TRP A 46 1.88 3.86 -7.39
C TRP A 46 2.59 5.18 -7.15
N TYR A 47 1.92 6.14 -6.52
CA TYR A 47 2.46 7.46 -6.24
C TYR A 47 2.19 7.88 -4.79
N CYS A 48 3.07 8.73 -4.25
CA CYS A 48 2.85 9.36 -2.96
C CYS A 48 1.86 10.55 -3.08
N GLY A 49 1.44 11.14 -1.95
CA GLY A 49 0.48 12.24 -1.96
C GLY A 49 0.96 13.51 -2.68
N GLU A 50 2.28 13.69 -2.78
CA GLU A 50 2.93 14.79 -3.48
C GLU A 50 2.93 14.56 -5.00
N HIS A 51 3.25 13.34 -5.44
CA HIS A 51 3.38 13.00 -6.87
C HIS A 51 2.13 12.34 -7.47
N LYS A 52 1.00 12.30 -6.75
CA LYS A 52 -0.25 11.73 -7.27
C LYS A 52 -0.71 12.38 -8.60
N GLY A 53 -0.31 13.62 -8.87
CA GLY A 53 -0.63 14.34 -10.11
C GLY A 53 0.27 13.97 -11.29
N ASP A 54 1.44 13.38 -11.02
CA ASP A 54 2.35 12.84 -12.04
C ASP A 54 1.72 11.63 -12.75
N ALA A 55 0.81 10.95 -12.05
CA ALA A 55 0.01 9.86 -12.59
C ALA A 55 -1.04 10.31 -13.61
N ASP A 56 -1.39 11.59 -13.71
CA ASP A 56 -2.47 12.08 -14.58
C ASP A 56 -1.97 12.82 -15.83
N ASN A 57 -0.67 13.17 -15.89
CA ASN A 57 -0.06 13.89 -17.01
C ASN A 57 0.38 12.96 -18.15
#